data_AF-A0A151GSG5-F1
#
_entry.id   AF-A0A151GSG5-F1
#
_cell.length_a   1.000
_cell.length_b   1.000
_cell.length_c   1.000
_cell.angle_alpha   90.00
_cell.angle_beta   90.00
_cell.angle_gamma   90.00
#
_symmetry.space_group_name_H-M   'P 1'
#
loop_
_entity.id
_entity.type
_entity.pdbx_description
1 polymer ?
#
loop_
_entity_poly.entity_id
_entity_poly.type
_entity_poly.pdbx_seq_one_letter_code
_entity_poly.pdbx_strand_id
1 'polypeptide(L)'
;MISSATTRARASPVIASAASQSCQRRTKAFVRRLDEKNEVFYTLERKGPGRDDIPQRQYDFFAMPDLLLDLDAEGSEGIRSFDETDERRHKLAWSTAPKRDAVRSTLKRMEKQVYESRRRAREIRSQPTNIFRITPHDVLSAALRGSRSSGPSGTMPMLEQIRIGNGIPPHAAEDDEQLLRWMMLSRSNLEESKRGRDEAAPVPSQLAEALRRQTSIEGIRRLVSQCLAAGTSVESFAVQPASSPNLPIEIRRACERVFKRDPTADGPRVAALTFIGNLSDRVSGLNGTVGASLYGLCLRLSAEAGMLDGTSEWLYRGFDNKIWNAGTETLQDVLFVLHLFRSRLGSTEKAGFGRVRDRQLLFQLLTGIDENDSISLDSFRSFALLSPNQDGAGPVPLAGEIYRCYIGLLGQLGAARTIWKEWRLATSRPDDGALEDGALEMTFREALGQVGRTMATADDETRPDLSLDECARRDYHAIEMQHVDSWRHAASGASEGRLEMRHVQELMSLPLEDWISKAKQLPS
;
A
#
# COMPACT_ATOMS: atom_id res chain seq x y z
N MET A 1 -32.22 -59.37 14.93
CA MET A 1 -33.33 -60.25 14.54
C MET A 1 -34.32 -59.43 13.71
N ILE A 2 -34.58 -59.91 12.49
CA ILE A 2 -35.76 -59.65 11.62
C ILE A 2 -35.79 -58.25 10.97
N SER A 3 -35.35 -58.05 9.71
CA SER A 3 -36.02 -58.36 8.41
C SER A 3 -37.31 -57.54 8.18
N SER A 4 -37.74 -57.12 6.99
CA SER A 4 -37.27 -56.99 5.60
C SER A 4 -38.46 -56.38 4.81
N ALA A 5 -38.22 -55.97 3.55
CA ALA A 5 -39.16 -55.85 2.41
C ALA A 5 -39.87 -54.49 2.18
N THR A 6 -39.50 -53.71 1.13
CA THR A 6 -40.05 -53.70 -0.27
C THR A 6 -41.57 -53.50 -0.34
N THR A 7 -42.14 -52.58 -1.12
CA THR A 7 -42.07 -52.48 -2.61
C THR A 7 -42.86 -51.24 -3.13
N ARG A 8 -42.40 -50.61 -4.25
CA ARG A 8 -43.13 -49.97 -5.40
C ARG A 8 -44.31 -48.98 -5.15
N ALA A 9 -44.60 -47.95 -5.96
CA ALA A 9 -44.03 -47.32 -7.16
C ALA A 9 -44.82 -46.04 -7.53
N ARG A 10 -44.16 -45.14 -8.31
CA ARG A 10 -44.66 -44.20 -9.34
C ARG A 10 -45.64 -43.06 -8.96
N ALA A 11 -45.19 -41.81 -9.15
CA ALA A 11 -45.59 -40.94 -10.27
C ALA A 11 -44.66 -39.70 -10.37
N SER A 12 -44.60 -39.15 -11.58
CA SER A 12 -43.58 -38.25 -12.19
C SER A 12 -43.45 -36.83 -11.61
N PRO A 13 -42.40 -36.10 -12.04
CA PRO A 13 -42.63 -34.75 -12.57
C PRO A 13 -42.15 -34.62 -14.01
N VAL A 14 -42.97 -33.92 -14.77
CA VAL A 14 -42.90 -33.64 -16.21
C VAL A 14 -42.53 -32.16 -16.36
N ILE A 15 -41.50 -31.92 -17.20
CA ILE A 15 -41.12 -30.68 -17.91
C ILE A 15 -40.38 -29.59 -17.10
N ALA A 16 -39.05 -29.68 -17.17
CA ALA A 16 -38.20 -28.60 -17.68
C ALA A 16 -36.99 -29.23 -18.40
N SER A 17 -37.29 -29.98 -19.47
CA SER A 17 -36.32 -30.52 -20.42
C SER A 17 -36.33 -29.66 -21.67
N ALA A 18 -35.50 -28.62 -21.70
CA ALA A 18 -35.14 -27.89 -22.93
C ALA A 18 -33.91 -27.00 -22.71
N ALA A 19 -32.72 -27.59 -22.45
CA ALA A 19 -31.43 -26.89 -22.63
C ALA A 19 -30.17 -27.78 -22.50
N SER A 20 -30.28 -29.10 -22.28
CA SER A 20 -29.13 -29.94 -21.90
C SER A 20 -28.73 -30.99 -22.94
N GLN A 21 -28.88 -30.73 -24.24
CA GLN A 21 -28.44 -31.64 -25.30
C GLN A 21 -27.97 -30.93 -26.58
N SER A 22 -26.88 -30.16 -26.52
CA SER A 22 -26.06 -29.89 -27.72
C SER A 22 -24.74 -29.17 -27.38
N CYS A 23 -23.73 -29.93 -26.92
CA CYS A 23 -22.31 -29.69 -27.20
C CYS A 23 -21.43 -30.71 -26.46
N GLN A 24 -21.61 -32.01 -26.74
CA GLN A 24 -20.49 -32.94 -26.58
C GLN A 24 -19.46 -32.58 -27.66
N ARG A 25 -18.52 -31.68 -27.34
CA ARG A 25 -17.35 -31.41 -28.17
C ARG A 25 -16.57 -32.72 -28.28
N ARG A 26 -16.73 -33.44 -29.40
CA ARG A 26 -15.84 -34.55 -29.78
C ARG A 26 -14.41 -34.01 -29.75
N THR A 27 -13.62 -34.45 -28.77
CA THR A 27 -12.19 -34.16 -28.73
C THR A 27 -11.57 -34.83 -29.95
N LYS A 28 -11.18 -34.01 -30.92
CA LYS A 28 -10.39 -34.45 -32.07
C LYS A 28 -9.02 -34.88 -31.52
N ALA A 29 -8.78 -36.17 -31.41
CA ALA A 29 -7.47 -36.68 -31.06
C ALA A 29 -6.54 -36.50 -32.27
N PHE A 30 -5.33 -36.00 -32.02
CA PHE A 30 -4.33 -35.76 -33.05
C PHE A 30 -3.17 -36.73 -32.84
N VAL A 31 -2.81 -37.47 -33.89
CA VAL A 31 -1.68 -38.39 -33.88
C VAL A 31 -0.44 -37.66 -34.40
N ARG A 32 0.60 -37.66 -33.56
CA ARG A 32 1.92 -37.15 -33.92
C ARG A 32 2.55 -38.06 -34.98
N ARG A 33 2.96 -37.49 -36.11
CA ARG A 33 3.70 -38.17 -37.18
C ARG A 33 4.99 -37.40 -37.48
N LEU A 34 5.97 -38.10 -38.02
CA LEU A 34 7.22 -37.53 -38.52
C LEU A 34 7.20 -37.59 -40.05
N ASP A 35 7.58 -36.49 -40.69
CA ASP A 35 7.91 -36.39 -42.11
C ASP A 35 9.24 -37.12 -42.38
N GLU A 36 9.53 -37.47 -43.63
CA GLU A 36 10.83 -37.94 -44.13
C GLU A 36 12.00 -37.03 -43.72
N LYS A 37 11.73 -35.74 -43.48
CA LYS A 37 12.69 -34.75 -42.94
C LYS A 37 12.75 -34.71 -41.41
N ASN A 38 12.17 -35.69 -40.72
CA ASN A 38 12.07 -35.77 -39.26
C ASN A 38 11.32 -34.59 -38.60
N GLU A 39 10.52 -33.85 -39.36
CA GLU A 39 9.68 -32.78 -38.84
C GLU A 39 8.35 -33.33 -38.32
N VAL A 40 7.93 -32.88 -37.13
CA VAL A 40 6.70 -33.35 -36.49
C VAL A 40 5.48 -32.65 -37.07
N PHE A 41 4.49 -33.42 -37.55
CA PHE A 41 3.16 -32.92 -37.91
C PHE A 41 2.05 -33.76 -37.25
N TYR A 42 0.85 -33.20 -37.14
CA TYR A 42 -0.27 -33.81 -36.45
C TYR A 42 -1.40 -34.14 -37.43
N THR A 43 -1.90 -35.36 -37.40
CA THR A 43 -3.05 -35.81 -38.22
C THR A 43 -4.23 -36.15 -37.33
N LEU A 44 -5.45 -35.90 -37.81
CA LEU A 44 -6.68 -36.20 -37.08
C LEU A 44 -6.88 -37.71 -36.98
N GLU A 45 -7.05 -38.22 -35.77
CA GLU A 45 -7.42 -39.61 -35.50
C GLU A 45 -8.84 -39.85 -36.01
N ARG A 46 -8.99 -40.57 -37.12
CA ARG A 46 -10.29 -41.03 -37.61
C ARG A 46 -10.77 -42.16 -36.70
N LYS A 47 -11.43 -41.84 -35.59
CA LYS A 47 -12.32 -42.80 -34.92
C LYS A 47 -13.54 -43.03 -35.80
N GLY A 48 -13.48 -44.03 -36.66
CA GLY A 48 -14.63 -44.51 -37.40
C GLY A 48 -15.60 -45.25 -36.47
N PRO A 49 -16.93 -45.06 -36.60
CA PRO A 49 -17.88 -46.04 -36.14
C PRO A 49 -17.79 -47.28 -37.03
N GLY A 50 -18.03 -48.46 -36.45
CA GLY A 50 -18.02 -49.73 -37.15
C GLY A 50 -18.96 -49.76 -38.36
N ARG A 51 -18.60 -50.64 -39.30
CA ARG A 51 -19.44 -51.17 -40.37
C ARG A 51 -20.92 -51.21 -39.98
N ASP A 52 -21.76 -50.43 -40.63
CA ASP A 52 -22.62 -50.88 -41.74
C ASP A 52 -23.43 -49.68 -42.27
N ASP A 53 -23.79 -49.77 -43.56
CA ASP A 53 -24.73 -48.92 -44.31
C ASP A 53 -24.37 -47.44 -44.55
N ILE A 54 -23.63 -47.19 -45.63
CA ILE A 54 -23.71 -45.94 -46.39
C ILE A 54 -24.23 -46.28 -47.79
N PRO A 55 -25.32 -45.63 -48.27
CA PRO A 55 -25.82 -45.83 -49.63
C PRO A 55 -24.73 -45.48 -50.63
N GLN A 56 -24.59 -46.29 -51.68
CA GLN A 56 -23.66 -46.06 -52.80
C GLN A 56 -23.92 -44.70 -53.46
N ARG A 57 -23.34 -43.64 -52.89
CA ARG A 57 -22.94 -42.47 -53.66
C ARG A 57 -21.68 -42.91 -54.40
N GLN A 58 -21.86 -43.29 -55.66
CA GLN A 58 -20.78 -43.38 -56.63
C GLN A 58 -20.12 -42.00 -56.69
N TYR A 59 -19.06 -41.84 -55.91
CA TYR A 59 -18.04 -40.88 -56.23
C TYR A 59 -17.03 -41.63 -57.07
N ASP A 60 -16.91 -41.25 -58.35
CA ASP A 60 -15.81 -41.66 -59.22
C ASP A 60 -14.51 -41.04 -58.68
N PHE A 61 -13.97 -41.61 -57.60
CA PHE A 61 -12.70 -41.15 -57.03
C PHE A 61 -11.47 -41.76 -57.70
N PHE A 62 -11.65 -42.62 -58.71
CA PHE A 62 -10.58 -43.05 -59.59
C PHE A 62 -11.15 -43.34 -60.99
N ALA A 63 -11.56 -42.30 -61.72
CA ALA A 63 -11.26 -42.31 -63.14
C ALA A 63 -9.74 -42.16 -63.24
N MET A 64 -9.03 -43.28 -63.13
CA MET A 64 -7.63 -43.36 -63.51
C MET A 64 -7.60 -42.96 -64.99
N PRO A 65 -6.98 -41.83 -65.36
CA PRO A 65 -6.78 -41.56 -66.77
C PRO A 65 -5.98 -42.76 -67.30
N ASP A 66 -6.39 -43.38 -68.39
CA ASP A 66 -5.58 -44.38 -69.12
C ASP A 66 -4.27 -43.80 -69.69
N LEU A 67 -3.86 -42.62 -69.21
CA LEU A 67 -2.53 -42.07 -69.37
C LEU A 67 -1.62 -42.74 -68.33
N LEU A 68 -1.20 -43.97 -68.62
CA LEU A 68 0.09 -44.45 -68.14
C LEU A 68 1.14 -43.43 -68.58
N LEU A 69 1.57 -42.60 -67.63
CA LEU A 69 2.79 -41.81 -67.78
C LEU A 69 3.94 -42.80 -67.82
N ASP A 70 4.32 -43.19 -69.04
CA ASP A 70 5.57 -43.88 -69.29
C ASP A 70 6.70 -42.90 -68.89
N LEU A 71 7.19 -43.04 -67.66
CA LEU A 71 8.29 -42.25 -67.10
C LEU A 71 9.62 -42.50 -67.86
N ASP A 72 9.60 -43.43 -68.82
CA ASP A 72 10.74 -43.88 -69.61
C ASP A 72 10.70 -43.32 -71.04
N ALA A 73 9.68 -42.51 -71.39
CA ALA A 73 9.44 -42.04 -72.75
C ALA A 73 10.11 -40.69 -73.08
N GLU A 74 11.20 -40.33 -72.39
CA GLU A 74 12.07 -39.23 -72.80
C GLU A 74 12.67 -39.53 -74.19
N GLY A 75 12.27 -38.73 -75.19
CA GLY A 75 12.76 -38.85 -76.58
C GLY A 75 11.78 -39.46 -77.59
N SER A 76 10.53 -39.72 -77.21
CA SER A 76 9.48 -40.16 -78.14
C SER A 76 8.85 -38.97 -78.91
N GLU A 77 8.62 -39.11 -80.22
CA GLU A 77 8.24 -38.02 -81.16
C GLU A 77 6.91 -37.28 -80.87
N GLY A 78 6.18 -37.67 -79.83
CA GLY A 78 4.93 -37.02 -79.39
C GLY A 78 4.99 -36.35 -78.01
N ILE A 79 6.09 -36.50 -77.26
CA ILE A 79 6.21 -36.01 -75.89
C ILE A 79 7.22 -34.86 -75.85
N ARG A 80 6.74 -33.65 -75.52
CA ARG A 80 7.61 -32.49 -75.32
C ARG A 80 8.58 -32.75 -74.17
N SER A 81 9.87 -32.58 -74.41
CA SER A 81 10.90 -32.69 -73.38
C SER A 81 10.70 -31.65 -72.28
N PHE A 82 10.94 -32.06 -71.04
CA PHE A 82 10.90 -31.16 -69.90
C PHE A 82 12.01 -30.11 -70.04
N ASP A 83 11.63 -28.86 -70.24
CA ASP A 83 12.58 -27.77 -70.49
C ASP A 83 12.92 -27.01 -69.20
N GLU A 84 14.01 -26.22 -69.24
CA GLU A 84 14.40 -25.39 -68.10
C GLU A 84 13.31 -24.40 -67.67
N THR A 85 12.39 -24.05 -68.57
CA THR A 85 11.29 -23.12 -68.24
C THR A 85 10.22 -23.82 -67.42
N ASP A 86 9.94 -25.09 -67.67
CA ASP A 86 9.06 -25.95 -66.90
C ASP A 86 9.69 -26.29 -65.54
N GLU A 87 11.02 -26.49 -65.48
CA GLU A 87 11.74 -26.62 -64.21
C GLU A 87 11.62 -25.34 -63.36
N ARG A 88 11.77 -24.15 -63.98
CA ARG A 88 11.58 -22.87 -63.27
C ARG A 88 10.13 -22.68 -62.83
N ARG A 89 9.13 -23.03 -63.66
CA ARG A 89 7.70 -22.95 -63.29
C ARG A 89 7.36 -23.91 -62.15
N HIS A 90 7.88 -25.13 -62.16
CA HIS A 90 7.72 -26.08 -61.07
C HIS A 90 8.41 -25.58 -59.80
N LYS A 91 9.66 -25.11 -59.88
CA LYS A 91 10.34 -24.51 -58.72
C LYS A 91 9.56 -23.32 -58.14
N LEU A 92 8.90 -22.51 -58.97
CA LEU A 92 8.06 -21.40 -58.51
C LEU A 92 6.73 -21.86 -57.92
N ALA A 93 6.05 -22.83 -58.53
CA ALA A 93 4.78 -23.38 -58.06
C ALA A 93 4.90 -24.19 -56.76
N TRP A 94 6.05 -24.84 -56.56
CA TRP A 94 6.38 -25.63 -55.37
C TRP A 94 7.32 -24.90 -54.40
N SER A 95 7.72 -23.67 -54.72
CA SER A 95 8.42 -22.81 -53.76
C SER A 95 7.56 -22.60 -52.53
N THR A 96 8.21 -22.47 -51.37
CA THR A 96 7.54 -22.33 -50.06
C THR A 96 6.49 -21.24 -50.15
N ALA A 97 5.21 -21.63 -50.13
CA ALA A 97 4.13 -20.67 -50.24
C ALA A 97 4.30 -19.64 -49.10
N PRO A 98 4.31 -18.32 -49.37
CA PRO A 98 4.53 -17.31 -48.34
C PRO A 98 3.48 -17.40 -47.22
N LYS A 99 2.28 -17.91 -47.54
CA LYS A 99 1.23 -18.25 -46.57
C LYS A 99 1.65 -19.35 -45.60
N ARG A 100 2.36 -20.40 -46.06
CA ARG A 100 2.84 -21.50 -45.22
C ARG A 100 3.93 -21.01 -44.26
N ASP A 101 4.82 -20.14 -44.72
CA ASP A 101 5.86 -19.54 -43.86
C ASP A 101 5.27 -18.56 -42.85
N ALA A 102 4.26 -17.77 -43.22
CA ALA A 102 3.51 -16.90 -42.30
C ALA A 102 2.75 -17.71 -41.23
N VAL A 103 2.16 -18.85 -41.60
CA VAL A 103 1.52 -19.77 -40.65
C VAL A 103 2.57 -20.40 -39.73
N ARG A 104 3.72 -20.85 -40.28
CA ARG A 104 4.81 -21.45 -39.52
C ARG A 104 5.42 -20.46 -38.52
N SER A 105 5.60 -19.20 -38.90
CA SER A 105 6.10 -18.15 -37.99
C SER A 105 5.08 -17.83 -36.89
N THR A 106 3.79 -17.80 -37.24
CA THR A 106 2.70 -17.60 -36.26
C THR A 106 2.61 -18.75 -35.27
N LEU A 107 2.75 -20.00 -35.73
CA LEU A 107 2.76 -21.17 -34.87
C LEU A 107 3.95 -21.15 -33.89
N LYS A 108 5.16 -20.85 -34.38
CA LYS A 108 6.36 -20.70 -33.52
C LYS A 108 6.17 -19.62 -32.45
N ARG A 109 5.56 -18.49 -32.81
CA ARG A 109 5.24 -17.40 -31.87
C ARG A 109 4.23 -17.85 -30.81
N MET A 110 3.17 -18.56 -31.20
CA MET A 110 2.18 -19.12 -30.26
C MET A 110 2.83 -20.14 -29.32
N GLU A 111 3.69 -21.01 -29.83
CA GLU A 111 4.42 -21.99 -29.03
C GLU A 111 5.30 -21.32 -27.97
N LYS A 112 6.06 -20.29 -28.36
CA LYS A 112 6.85 -19.48 -27.43
C LYS A 112 5.98 -18.82 -26.36
N GLN A 113 4.83 -18.25 -26.73
CA GLN A 113 3.89 -17.64 -25.79
C GLN A 113 3.32 -18.66 -24.80
N VAL A 114 2.93 -19.85 -25.26
CA VAL A 114 2.44 -20.92 -24.37
C VAL A 114 3.53 -21.39 -23.42
N TYR A 115 4.77 -21.52 -23.91
CA TYR A 115 5.91 -21.88 -23.07
C TYR A 115 6.17 -20.83 -21.99
N GLU A 116 6.22 -19.55 -22.35
CA GLU A 116 6.40 -18.43 -21.41
C GLU A 116 5.26 -18.36 -20.38
N SER A 117 4.01 -18.47 -20.83
CA SER A 117 2.84 -18.48 -19.96
C SER A 117 2.88 -19.62 -18.94
N ARG A 118 3.20 -20.85 -19.38
CA ARG A 118 3.34 -22.00 -18.49
C ARG A 118 4.51 -21.85 -17.52
N ARG A 119 5.64 -21.29 -17.97
CA ARG A 119 6.80 -21.02 -17.12
C ARG A 119 6.43 -20.03 -16.02
N ARG A 120 5.80 -18.90 -16.36
CA ARG A 120 5.33 -17.89 -15.40
C ARG A 120 4.30 -18.45 -14.41
N ALA A 121 3.33 -19.21 -14.90
CA ALA A 121 2.35 -19.87 -14.04
C ALA A 121 3.01 -20.84 -13.03
N ARG A 122 4.07 -21.55 -13.43
CA ARG A 122 4.86 -22.41 -12.53
C ARG A 122 5.65 -21.58 -11.51
N GLU A 123 6.27 -20.48 -11.91
CA GLU A 123 6.98 -19.54 -11.02
C GLU A 123 6.05 -18.95 -9.94
N ILE A 124 4.84 -18.56 -10.32
CA ILE A 124 3.82 -18.03 -9.38
C ILE A 124 3.29 -19.12 -8.45
N ARG A 125 3.17 -20.34 -8.96
CA ARG A 125 2.73 -21.49 -8.17
C ARG A 125 3.79 -21.91 -7.14
N SER A 126 5.07 -21.90 -7.49
CA SER A 126 6.14 -22.32 -6.57
C SER A 126 6.43 -21.34 -5.44
N GLN A 127 6.04 -20.07 -5.59
CA GLN A 127 6.31 -19.02 -4.61
C GLN A 127 5.02 -18.45 -4.01
N PRO A 128 4.68 -18.79 -2.75
CA PRO A 128 3.46 -18.30 -2.12
C PRO A 128 3.43 -16.78 -1.92
N THR A 129 4.61 -16.17 -1.81
CA THR A 129 4.85 -14.72 -1.64
C THR A 129 5.03 -13.97 -2.97
N ASN A 130 4.66 -14.58 -4.10
CA ASN A 130 4.78 -13.92 -5.40
C ASN A 130 3.70 -12.83 -5.56
N ILE A 131 4.15 -11.58 -5.63
CA ILE A 131 3.28 -10.42 -5.79
C ILE A 131 2.38 -10.52 -7.02
N PHE A 132 2.77 -11.19 -8.10
CA PHE A 132 1.96 -11.23 -9.32
C PHE A 132 0.71 -12.11 -9.25
N ARG A 133 0.46 -12.85 -8.15
CA ARG A 133 -0.76 -13.65 -7.97
C ARG A 133 -2.04 -12.82 -8.19
N ILE A 134 -2.89 -13.20 -9.13
CA ILE A 134 -4.12 -12.46 -9.47
C ILE A 134 -5.12 -12.52 -8.32
N THR A 135 -5.54 -11.35 -7.85
CA THR A 135 -6.55 -11.18 -6.79
C THR A 135 -7.91 -10.81 -7.41
N PRO A 136 -9.03 -10.98 -6.66
CA PRO A 136 -10.34 -10.54 -7.13
C PRO A 136 -10.37 -9.03 -7.48
N HIS A 137 -9.64 -8.22 -6.71
CA HIS A 137 -9.51 -6.79 -6.94
C HIS A 137 -8.88 -6.48 -8.29
N ASP A 138 -7.95 -7.30 -8.78
CA ASP A 138 -7.31 -7.07 -10.09
C ASP A 138 -8.25 -7.35 -11.25
N VAL A 139 -9.05 -8.40 -11.13
CA VAL A 139 -10.06 -8.73 -12.14
C VAL A 139 -11.10 -7.62 -12.20
N LEU A 140 -11.55 -7.13 -11.03
CA LEU A 140 -12.46 -5.98 -10.96
C LEU A 140 -11.81 -4.70 -11.51
N SER A 141 -10.55 -4.44 -11.15
CA SER A 141 -9.81 -3.27 -11.64
C SER A 141 -9.62 -3.32 -13.16
N ALA A 142 -9.33 -4.49 -13.72
CA ALA A 142 -9.25 -4.71 -15.16
C ALA A 142 -10.61 -4.48 -15.83
N ALA A 143 -11.70 -4.95 -15.21
CA ALA A 143 -13.05 -4.78 -15.75
C ALA A 143 -13.50 -3.31 -15.76
N LEU A 144 -13.12 -2.54 -14.74
CA LEU A 144 -13.49 -1.14 -14.61
C LEU A 144 -12.62 -0.21 -15.46
N ARG A 145 -11.32 -0.51 -15.60
CA ARG A 145 -10.36 0.36 -16.30
C ARG A 145 -10.15 -0.01 -17.76
N GLY A 146 -10.51 -1.24 -18.16
CA GLY A 146 -10.14 -1.81 -19.45
C GLY A 146 -8.62 -1.97 -19.61
N SER A 147 -8.20 -2.49 -20.76
CA SER A 147 -6.80 -2.70 -21.12
C SER A 147 -6.06 -1.39 -21.42
N ARG A 148 -6.79 -0.36 -21.85
CA ARG A 148 -6.22 0.92 -22.30
C ARG A 148 -6.22 1.95 -21.18
N SER A 149 -5.35 1.79 -20.19
CA SER A 149 -4.99 2.94 -19.34
C SER A 149 -3.96 3.81 -20.08
N SER A 150 -4.43 4.63 -21.02
CA SER A 150 -3.66 5.77 -21.56
C SER A 150 -3.55 6.85 -20.50
N GLY A 151 -2.72 6.62 -19.49
CA GLY A 151 -2.30 7.62 -18.51
C GLY A 151 -0.90 8.13 -18.85
N PRO A 152 -0.65 9.45 -18.81
CA PRO A 152 0.68 10.00 -19.04
C PRO A 152 1.53 9.82 -17.77
N SER A 153 2.19 8.67 -17.63
CA SER A 153 3.28 8.53 -16.67
C SER A 153 4.16 7.35 -17.08
N GLY A 154 5.47 7.56 -17.18
CA GLY A 154 6.47 6.60 -17.68
C GLY A 154 6.66 5.33 -16.82
N THR A 155 5.74 5.03 -15.91
CA THR A 155 5.70 3.79 -15.13
C THR A 155 4.61 2.87 -15.67
N MET A 156 4.99 1.65 -16.06
CA MET A 156 4.05 0.62 -16.49
C MET A 156 2.96 0.45 -15.41
N PRO A 157 1.66 0.64 -15.75
CA PRO A 157 0.57 0.49 -14.80
C PRO A 157 0.64 -0.87 -14.11
N MET A 158 0.33 -0.94 -12.81
CA MET A 158 0.42 -2.19 -12.04
C MET A 158 -0.35 -3.35 -12.70
N LEU A 159 -1.47 -3.06 -13.36
CA LEU A 159 -2.25 -4.05 -14.11
C LEU A 159 -1.43 -4.70 -15.24
N GLU A 160 -0.65 -3.90 -15.96
CA GLU A 160 0.21 -4.36 -17.04
C GLU A 160 1.39 -5.19 -16.51
N GLN A 161 1.93 -4.81 -15.34
CA GLN A 161 2.93 -5.63 -14.65
C GLN A 161 2.35 -6.97 -14.19
N ILE A 162 1.11 -7.00 -13.70
CA ILE A 162 0.40 -8.23 -13.34
C ILE A 162 0.16 -9.08 -14.60
N ARG A 163 -0.26 -8.48 -15.71
CA ARG A 163 -0.45 -9.18 -17.00
C ARG A 163 0.83 -9.88 -17.44
N ILE A 164 1.93 -9.13 -17.51
CA ILE A 164 3.25 -9.64 -17.92
C ILE A 164 3.75 -10.69 -16.91
N GLY A 165 3.61 -10.42 -15.61
CA GLY A 165 4.04 -11.32 -14.54
C GLY A 165 3.33 -12.68 -14.55
N ASN A 166 2.05 -12.71 -14.93
CA ASN A 166 1.28 -13.95 -15.10
C ASN A 166 1.49 -14.63 -16.45
N GLY A 167 2.30 -14.04 -17.34
CA GLY A 167 2.48 -14.56 -18.69
C GLY A 167 1.18 -14.53 -19.51
N ILE A 168 0.32 -13.54 -19.25
CA ILE A 168 -0.86 -13.27 -20.09
C ILE A 168 -0.36 -12.61 -21.38
N PRO A 169 -0.70 -13.16 -22.56
CA PRO A 169 -0.18 -12.65 -23.83
C PRO A 169 -0.57 -11.20 -24.12
N PRO A 170 0.24 -10.44 -24.88
CA PRO A 170 -0.07 -9.05 -25.22
C PRO A 170 -1.34 -8.91 -26.08
N HIS A 171 -1.65 -9.87 -26.95
CA HIS A 171 -2.87 -9.84 -27.75
C HIS A 171 -4.14 -9.96 -26.90
N ALA A 172 -4.06 -10.55 -25.70
CA ALA A 172 -5.20 -10.59 -24.78
C ALA A 172 -5.55 -9.19 -24.23
N ALA A 173 -4.63 -8.23 -24.31
CA ALA A 173 -4.86 -6.85 -23.95
C ALA A 173 -5.44 -6.02 -25.12
N GLU A 174 -5.67 -6.59 -26.30
CA GLU A 174 -6.33 -5.87 -27.39
C GLU A 174 -7.85 -5.85 -27.21
N ASP A 175 -8.39 -6.80 -26.44
CA ASP A 175 -9.82 -6.98 -26.17
C ASP A 175 -10.05 -7.20 -24.66
N ASP A 176 -10.82 -6.32 -24.04
CA ASP A 176 -11.09 -6.34 -22.59
C ASP A 176 -11.75 -7.66 -22.14
N GLU A 177 -12.62 -8.25 -22.97
CA GLU A 177 -13.22 -9.54 -22.66
C GLU A 177 -12.16 -10.66 -22.61
N GLN A 178 -11.21 -10.62 -23.54
CA GLN A 178 -10.13 -11.60 -23.59
C GLN A 178 -9.20 -11.44 -22.40
N LEU A 179 -8.83 -10.21 -22.04
CA LEU A 179 -8.02 -9.92 -20.86
C LEU A 179 -8.67 -10.50 -19.60
N LEU A 180 -9.95 -10.23 -19.39
CA LEU A 180 -10.69 -10.73 -18.25
C LEU A 180 -10.78 -12.26 -18.23
N ARG A 181 -11.06 -12.89 -19.37
CA ARG A 181 -11.06 -14.36 -19.49
C ARG A 181 -9.71 -14.96 -19.11
N TRP A 182 -8.61 -14.37 -19.58
CA TRP A 182 -7.25 -14.83 -19.24
C TRP A 182 -6.92 -14.64 -17.76
N MET A 183 -7.31 -13.50 -17.16
CA MET A 183 -7.10 -13.25 -15.73
C MET A 183 -7.92 -14.20 -14.86
N MET A 184 -9.19 -14.42 -15.20
CA MET A 184 -10.07 -15.37 -14.49
C MET A 184 -9.56 -16.80 -14.60
N LEU A 185 -9.15 -17.24 -15.80
CA LEU A 185 -8.59 -18.57 -16.02
C LEU A 185 -7.29 -18.78 -15.24
N SER A 186 -6.40 -17.77 -15.24
CA SER A 186 -5.14 -17.85 -14.52
C SER A 186 -5.38 -17.94 -13.00
N ARG A 187 -6.37 -17.20 -12.50
CA ARG A 187 -6.79 -17.25 -11.10
C ARG A 187 -7.43 -18.60 -10.73
N SER A 188 -8.37 -19.12 -11.54
CA SER A 188 -9.02 -20.40 -11.26
C SER A 188 -8.00 -21.55 -11.23
N ASN A 189 -7.03 -21.55 -12.15
CA ASN A 189 -5.96 -22.54 -12.18
C ASN A 189 -5.02 -22.47 -10.95
N LEU A 190 -4.86 -21.29 -10.35
CA LEU A 190 -4.13 -21.12 -9.10
C LEU A 190 -4.95 -21.65 -7.92
N GLU A 191 -6.23 -21.29 -7.85
CA GLU A 191 -7.16 -21.75 -6.79
C GLU A 191 -7.38 -23.27 -6.81
N GLU A 192 -7.57 -23.87 -7.99
CA GLU A 192 -7.68 -25.33 -8.14
C GLU A 192 -6.40 -26.05 -7.69
N SER A 193 -5.23 -25.49 -8.00
CA SER A 193 -3.97 -26.07 -7.56
C SER A 193 -3.76 -26.01 -6.05
N LYS A 194 -4.37 -25.04 -5.37
CA LYS A 194 -4.41 -24.96 -3.91
C LYS A 194 -5.37 -25.98 -3.29
N ARG A 195 -6.47 -26.32 -3.95
CA ARG A 195 -7.39 -27.36 -3.42
C ARG A 195 -6.77 -28.76 -3.41
N GLY A 196 -5.79 -29.00 -4.29
CA GLY A 196 -5.07 -30.28 -4.38
C GLY A 196 -3.77 -30.37 -3.55
N ARG A 197 -3.38 -29.30 -2.84
CA ARG A 197 -2.19 -29.26 -1.99
C ARG A 197 -2.56 -28.57 -0.69
N ASP A 198 -2.22 -29.15 0.46
CA ASP A 198 -2.20 -28.42 1.73
C ASP A 198 -1.06 -27.38 1.70
N GLU A 199 -1.18 -26.35 0.85
CA GLU A 199 -0.29 -25.20 0.85
C GLU A 199 -0.53 -24.44 2.15
N ALA A 200 0.30 -24.73 3.16
CA ALA A 200 0.35 -23.97 4.39
C ALA A 200 0.54 -22.48 4.07
N ALA A 201 -0.14 -21.63 4.85
CA ALA A 201 0.00 -20.18 4.73
C ALA A 201 1.49 -19.77 4.83
N PRO A 202 1.93 -18.74 4.09
CA PRO A 202 3.31 -18.30 4.15
C PRO A 202 3.67 -17.89 5.57
N VAL A 203 4.79 -18.44 6.05
CA VAL A 203 5.33 -18.19 7.40
C VAL A 203 5.80 -16.73 7.50
N PRO A 204 5.70 -16.06 8.66
CA PRO A 204 6.12 -14.67 8.83
C PRO A 204 7.55 -14.37 8.34
N SER A 205 8.48 -15.32 8.46
CA SER A 205 9.85 -15.19 7.92
C SER A 205 9.92 -15.09 6.40
N GLN A 206 9.09 -15.85 5.68
CA GLN A 206 9.01 -15.76 4.22
C GLN A 206 8.40 -14.44 3.77
N LEU A 207 7.41 -13.93 4.52
CA LEU A 207 6.83 -12.61 4.28
C LEU A 207 7.86 -11.49 4.53
N ALA A 208 8.59 -11.54 5.63
CA ALA A 208 9.67 -10.59 5.93
C ALA A 208 10.73 -10.55 4.83
N GLU A 209 11.18 -11.72 4.35
CA GLU A 209 12.14 -11.78 3.24
C GLU A 209 11.56 -11.21 1.94
N ALA A 210 10.30 -11.51 1.62
CA ALA A 210 9.64 -10.97 0.45
C ALA A 210 9.45 -9.45 0.53
N LEU A 211 9.17 -8.89 1.72
CA LEU A 211 9.09 -7.45 1.97
C LEU A 211 10.43 -6.75 1.73
N ARG A 212 11.55 -7.40 2.07
CA ARG A 212 12.91 -6.89 1.81
C ARG A 212 13.19 -6.68 0.32
N ARG A 213 12.56 -7.46 -0.55
CA ARG A 213 12.72 -7.39 -2.00
C ARG A 213 11.78 -6.40 -2.68
N GLN A 214 10.79 -5.84 -1.97
CA GLN A 214 9.83 -4.91 -2.56
C GLN A 214 10.43 -3.51 -2.79
N THR A 215 10.04 -2.89 -3.90
CA THR A 215 10.52 -1.59 -4.36
C THR A 215 9.42 -0.54 -4.50
N SER A 216 8.16 -0.91 -4.29
CA SER A 216 7.00 -0.03 -4.40
C SER A 216 6.00 -0.27 -3.26
N ILE A 217 5.28 0.78 -2.85
CA ILE A 217 4.22 0.69 -1.83
C ILE A 217 3.10 -0.24 -2.29
N GLU A 218 2.74 -0.20 -3.57
CA GLU A 218 1.73 -1.08 -4.14
C GLU A 218 2.14 -2.56 -4.07
N GLY A 219 3.41 -2.87 -4.30
CA GLY A 219 3.97 -4.22 -4.13
C GLY A 219 3.90 -4.68 -2.67
N ILE A 220 4.24 -3.80 -1.72
CA ILE A 220 4.14 -4.08 -0.27
C ILE A 220 2.67 -4.36 0.12
N ARG A 221 1.75 -3.46 -0.25
CA ARG A 221 0.30 -3.59 0.01
C ARG A 221 -0.24 -4.92 -0.49
N ARG A 222 0.11 -5.26 -1.73
CA ARG A 222 -0.34 -6.47 -2.39
C ARG A 222 0.20 -7.72 -1.71
N LEU A 223 1.49 -7.75 -1.39
CA LEU A 223 2.14 -8.86 -0.69
C LEU A 223 1.46 -9.12 0.67
N VAL A 224 1.30 -8.08 1.50
CA VAL A 224 0.68 -8.20 2.82
C VAL A 224 -0.77 -8.66 2.70
N SER A 225 -1.54 -8.07 1.78
CA SER A 225 -2.94 -8.44 1.55
C SER A 225 -3.11 -9.89 1.10
N GLN A 226 -2.21 -10.38 0.24
CA GLN A 226 -2.18 -11.76 -0.23
C GLN A 226 -1.82 -12.75 0.88
N CYS A 227 -0.83 -12.44 1.71
CA CYS A 227 -0.45 -13.28 2.84
C CYS A 227 -1.57 -13.38 3.88
N LEU A 228 -2.21 -12.26 4.22
CA LEU A 228 -3.38 -12.25 5.10
C LEU A 228 -4.56 -13.04 4.51
N ALA A 229 -4.82 -12.91 3.20
CA ALA A 229 -5.85 -13.71 2.53
C ALA A 229 -5.51 -15.20 2.44
N ALA A 230 -4.22 -15.56 2.47
CA ALA A 230 -3.75 -16.94 2.51
C ALA A 230 -3.77 -17.56 3.92
N GLY A 231 -4.15 -16.79 4.96
CA GLY A 231 -4.27 -17.27 6.33
C GLY A 231 -3.00 -17.09 7.19
N THR A 232 -2.06 -16.22 6.80
CA THR A 232 -0.95 -15.85 7.70
C THR A 232 -1.53 -15.26 8.99
N SER A 233 -1.13 -15.79 10.15
CA SER A 233 -1.68 -15.40 11.45
C SER A 233 -1.53 -13.90 11.71
N VAL A 234 -2.63 -13.26 12.11
CA VAL A 234 -2.67 -11.84 12.50
C VAL A 234 -1.87 -11.59 13.78
N GLU A 235 -1.68 -12.61 14.61
CA GLU A 235 -0.81 -12.56 15.79
C GLU A 235 0.66 -12.26 15.42
N SER A 236 1.05 -12.47 14.16
CA SER A 236 2.37 -12.10 13.63
C SER A 236 2.57 -10.59 13.49
N PHE A 237 1.49 -9.81 13.64
CA PHE A 237 1.52 -8.36 13.71
C PHE A 237 1.53 -7.83 15.15
N ALA A 238 1.28 -8.69 16.14
CA ALA A 238 1.48 -8.37 17.54
C ALA A 238 2.97 -8.52 17.94
N VAL A 239 3.35 -7.99 19.11
CA VAL A 239 4.70 -8.13 19.65
C VAL A 239 4.96 -9.61 19.96
N GLN A 240 5.68 -10.29 19.07
CA GLN A 240 6.02 -11.70 19.20
C GLN A 240 7.38 -11.91 19.91
N PRO A 241 7.63 -13.09 20.51
CA PRO A 241 8.91 -13.42 21.15
C PRO A 241 10.09 -13.36 20.15
N ALA A 242 11.29 -13.14 20.71
CA ALA A 242 12.55 -12.81 20.03
C ALA A 242 12.98 -13.73 18.87
N SER A 243 12.38 -14.91 18.71
CA SER A 243 12.70 -15.89 17.66
C SER A 243 11.97 -15.67 16.34
N SER A 244 11.06 -14.69 16.23
CA SER A 244 10.25 -14.43 15.04
C SER A 244 10.42 -13.00 14.52
N PRO A 245 10.38 -12.77 13.20
CA PRO A 245 10.51 -11.44 12.64
C PRO A 245 9.27 -10.60 12.93
N ASN A 246 9.49 -9.43 13.53
CA ASN A 246 8.44 -8.44 13.78
C ASN A 246 7.96 -7.83 12.44
N LEU A 247 6.82 -8.31 11.94
CA LEU A 247 6.26 -7.88 10.66
C LEU A 247 5.98 -6.37 10.57
N PRO A 248 5.41 -5.70 11.61
CA PRO A 248 5.28 -4.25 11.63
C PRO A 248 6.58 -3.50 11.32
N ILE A 249 7.70 -3.93 11.92
CA ILE A 249 9.02 -3.33 11.68
C ILE A 249 9.50 -3.60 10.24
N GLU A 250 9.32 -4.82 9.73
CA GLU A 250 9.73 -5.15 8.35
C GLU A 250 8.91 -4.40 7.30
N ILE A 251 7.60 -4.19 7.54
CA ILE A 251 6.74 -3.36 6.70
C ILE A 251 7.20 -1.90 6.76
N ARG A 252 7.46 -1.35 7.96
CA ARG A 252 8.01 0.00 8.12
C ARG A 252 9.29 0.19 7.32
N ARG A 253 10.27 -0.72 7.51
CA ARG A 253 11.55 -0.69 6.78
C ARG A 253 11.35 -0.78 5.27
N ALA A 254 10.36 -1.54 4.80
CA ALA A 254 10.02 -1.62 3.39
C ALA A 254 9.47 -0.30 2.85
N CYS A 255 8.52 0.33 3.55
CA CYS A 255 8.01 1.65 3.19
C CYS A 255 9.12 2.70 3.19
N GLU A 256 9.96 2.75 4.22
CA GLU A 256 11.09 3.68 4.31
C GLU A 256 12.11 3.51 3.19
N ARG A 257 12.38 2.27 2.75
CA ARG A 257 13.24 2.03 1.56
C ARG A 257 12.64 2.64 0.29
N VAL A 258 11.32 2.65 0.14
CA VAL A 258 10.65 3.28 -0.99
C VAL A 258 10.78 4.80 -0.90
N PHE A 259 10.54 5.38 0.28
CA PHE A 259 10.64 6.84 0.48
C PHE A 259 12.07 7.36 0.29
N LYS A 260 13.09 6.59 0.67
CA LYS A 260 14.50 6.98 0.45
C LYS A 260 14.89 7.11 -1.02
N ARG A 261 14.17 6.45 -1.93
CA ARG A 261 14.46 6.51 -3.38
C ARG A 261 13.88 7.76 -4.03
N ASP A 262 12.77 8.26 -3.50
CA ASP A 262 12.11 9.47 -3.98
C ASP A 262 11.58 10.28 -2.78
N PRO A 263 12.43 11.12 -2.17
CA PRO A 263 12.08 11.85 -0.95
C PRO A 263 11.08 12.98 -1.20
N THR A 264 10.88 13.41 -2.43
CA THR A 264 10.01 14.55 -2.77
C THR A 264 8.62 14.15 -3.24
N ALA A 265 8.39 12.88 -3.56
CA ALA A 265 7.08 12.42 -4.00
C ALA A 265 6.12 12.19 -2.84
N ASP A 266 5.02 12.94 -2.81
CA ASP A 266 3.96 12.76 -1.81
C ASP A 266 3.05 11.55 -2.12
N GLY A 267 2.96 11.16 -3.40
CA GLY A 267 2.15 10.03 -3.84
C GLY A 267 2.41 8.72 -3.07
N PRO A 268 3.68 8.27 -2.96
CA PRO A 268 4.03 7.10 -2.15
C PRO A 268 3.65 7.22 -0.66
N ARG A 269 3.75 8.41 -0.06
CA ARG A 269 3.42 8.63 1.36
C ARG A 269 1.93 8.46 1.62
N VAL A 270 1.09 9.12 0.80
CA VAL A 270 -0.37 9.00 0.89
C VAL A 270 -0.83 7.57 0.60
N ALA A 271 -0.21 6.90 -0.37
CA ALA A 271 -0.48 5.50 -0.66
C ALA A 271 -0.13 4.59 0.53
N ALA A 272 0.97 4.87 1.24
CA ALA A 272 1.37 4.13 2.43
C ALA A 272 0.41 4.35 3.60
N LEU A 273 -0.01 5.60 3.84
CA LEU A 273 -1.03 5.93 4.85
C LEU A 273 -2.34 5.19 4.58
N THR A 274 -2.81 5.21 3.33
CA THR A 274 -4.03 4.50 2.91
C THR A 274 -3.88 2.99 3.11
N PHE A 275 -2.72 2.43 2.75
CA PHE A 275 -2.45 1.02 2.96
C PHE A 275 -2.45 0.64 4.45
N ILE A 276 -1.73 1.37 5.29
CA ILE A 276 -1.62 1.05 6.72
C ILE A 276 -2.96 1.29 7.43
N GLY A 277 -3.73 2.31 7.05
CA GLY A 277 -5.11 2.51 7.54
C GLY A 277 -6.00 1.30 7.27
N ASN A 278 -6.07 0.85 6.01
CA ASN A 278 -6.83 -0.35 5.64
C ASN A 278 -6.33 -1.62 6.34
N LEU A 279 -5.01 -1.73 6.55
CA LEU A 279 -4.42 -2.83 7.29
C LEU A 279 -4.83 -2.79 8.76
N SER A 280 -4.80 -1.60 9.39
CA SER A 280 -5.24 -1.39 10.76
C SER A 280 -6.68 -1.82 10.93
N ASP A 281 -7.60 -1.30 10.11
CA ASP A 281 -9.02 -1.60 10.23
C ASP A 281 -9.29 -3.11 10.05
N ARG A 282 -8.60 -3.76 9.10
CA ARG A 282 -8.71 -5.20 8.87
C ARG A 282 -8.19 -6.02 10.05
N VAL A 283 -7.09 -5.61 10.67
CA VAL A 283 -6.47 -6.32 11.81
C VAL A 283 -7.29 -6.09 13.08
N SER A 284 -7.80 -4.87 13.30
CA SER A 284 -8.71 -4.53 14.40
C SER A 284 -10.02 -5.31 14.31
N GLY A 285 -10.58 -5.51 13.12
CA GLY A 285 -11.73 -6.39 12.90
C GLY A 285 -11.52 -7.86 13.28
N LEU A 286 -10.25 -8.26 13.49
CA LEU A 286 -9.84 -9.59 13.95
C LEU A 286 -9.30 -9.55 15.39
N ASN A 287 -9.62 -8.50 16.16
CA ASN A 287 -9.15 -8.25 17.53
C ASN A 287 -7.62 -8.17 17.68
N GLY A 288 -6.90 -7.80 16.62
CA GLY A 288 -5.45 -7.57 16.65
C GLY A 288 -5.08 -6.09 16.57
N THR A 289 -3.78 -5.79 16.68
CA THR A 289 -3.22 -4.46 16.42
C THR A 289 -2.08 -4.55 15.40
N VAL A 290 -1.88 -3.50 14.60
CA VAL A 290 -0.80 -3.44 13.60
C VAL A 290 0.58 -3.11 14.17
N GLY A 291 0.70 -2.98 15.50
CA GLY A 291 1.94 -2.73 16.21
C GLY A 291 2.39 -1.26 16.20
N ALA A 292 3.06 -0.84 17.28
CA ALA A 292 3.44 0.56 17.52
C ALA A 292 4.32 1.17 16.42
N SER A 293 5.22 0.40 15.81
CA SER A 293 6.12 0.87 14.76
C SER A 293 5.38 1.41 13.53
N LEU A 294 4.21 0.83 13.18
CA LEU A 294 3.40 1.29 12.04
C LEU A 294 2.54 2.50 12.40
N TYR A 295 2.04 2.59 13.63
CA TYR A 295 1.35 3.78 14.11
C TYR A 295 2.27 5.00 14.17
N GLY A 296 3.50 4.84 14.70
CA GLY A 296 4.52 5.90 14.68
C GLY A 296 4.85 6.35 13.25
N LEU A 297 5.02 5.39 12.33
CA LEU A 297 5.22 5.72 10.91
C LEU A 297 4.04 6.51 10.32
N CYS A 298 2.80 6.11 10.60
CA CYS A 298 1.62 6.82 10.10
C CYS A 298 1.47 8.22 10.70
N LEU A 299 1.75 8.38 11.99
CA LEU A 299 1.80 9.69 12.64
C LEU A 299 2.82 10.59 11.90
N ARG A 300 4.03 10.09 11.68
CA ARG A 300 5.08 10.80 10.93
C ARG A 300 4.66 11.14 9.50
N LEU A 301 4.15 10.18 8.75
CA LEU A 301 3.76 10.39 7.35
C LEU A 301 2.57 11.35 7.20
N SER A 302 1.61 11.33 8.13
CA SER A 302 0.48 12.26 8.12
C SER A 302 0.94 13.70 8.37
N ALA A 303 1.87 13.89 9.32
CA ALA A 303 2.48 15.18 9.57
C ALA A 303 3.33 15.64 8.37
N GLU A 304 4.16 14.76 7.78
CA GLU A 304 4.93 15.04 6.55
C GLU A 304 4.01 15.45 5.38
N ALA A 305 2.84 14.82 5.24
CA ALA A 305 1.85 15.19 4.22
C ALA A 305 1.06 16.48 4.54
N GLY A 306 1.23 17.06 5.75
CA GLY A 306 0.50 18.26 6.17
C GLY A 306 -0.97 18.01 6.51
N MET A 307 -1.34 16.76 6.80
CA MET A 307 -2.71 16.37 7.13
C MET A 307 -2.89 16.32 8.66
N LEU A 308 -3.20 17.47 9.27
CA LEU A 308 -3.37 17.57 10.73
C LEU A 308 -4.51 16.70 11.26
N ASP A 309 -5.63 16.64 10.56
CA ASP A 309 -6.75 15.75 10.90
C ASP A 309 -6.32 14.26 10.84
N GLY A 310 -5.42 13.93 9.91
CA GLY A 310 -4.84 12.59 9.85
C GLY A 310 -3.91 12.34 11.05
N THR A 311 -3.12 13.33 11.44
CA THR A 311 -2.23 13.23 12.60
C THR A 311 -3.03 13.08 13.90
N SER A 312 -4.14 13.81 14.09
CA SER A 312 -5.02 13.66 15.25
C SER A 312 -5.61 12.26 15.33
N GLU A 313 -6.13 11.74 14.21
CA GLU A 313 -6.70 10.40 14.17
C GLU A 313 -5.67 9.32 14.52
N TRP A 314 -4.46 9.40 13.96
CA TRP A 314 -3.39 8.43 14.28
C TRP A 314 -2.90 8.55 15.72
N LEU A 315 -2.86 9.76 16.27
CA LEU A 315 -2.53 10.03 17.67
C LEU A 315 -3.56 9.36 18.59
N TYR A 316 -4.84 9.65 18.36
CA TYR A 316 -5.97 9.11 19.12
C TYR A 316 -6.00 7.59 19.07
N ARG A 317 -5.96 6.99 17.87
CA ARG A 317 -5.95 5.52 17.72
C ARG A 317 -4.80 4.88 18.49
N GLY A 318 -3.65 5.54 18.57
CA GLY A 318 -2.54 4.99 19.33
C GLY A 318 -2.73 5.04 20.85
N PHE A 319 -3.45 6.04 21.36
CA PHE A 319 -3.81 6.09 22.78
C PHE A 319 -4.87 5.06 23.12
N ASP A 320 -5.93 4.96 22.30
CA ASP A 320 -7.00 3.97 22.43
C ASP A 320 -6.44 2.53 22.45
N ASN A 321 -5.46 2.25 21.56
CA ASN A 321 -4.79 0.95 21.50
C ASN A 321 -3.62 0.77 22.49
N LYS A 322 -3.32 1.76 23.35
CA LYS A 322 -2.24 1.73 24.36
C LYS A 322 -0.86 1.37 23.82
N ILE A 323 -0.56 1.75 22.58
CA ILE A 323 0.66 1.33 21.86
C ILE A 323 1.85 2.28 22.05
N TRP A 324 1.62 3.49 22.56
CA TRP A 324 2.65 4.53 22.69
C TRP A 324 3.76 4.16 23.70
N ASN A 325 3.49 3.22 24.61
CA ASN A 325 4.46 2.73 25.59
C ASN A 325 5.42 1.65 25.04
N ALA A 326 5.28 1.25 23.77
CA ALA A 326 5.87 0.00 23.27
C ALA A 326 7.27 0.12 22.63
N GLY A 327 7.92 1.29 22.59
CA GLY A 327 9.29 1.39 22.09
C GLY A 327 9.84 2.78 21.78
N THR A 328 11.17 2.86 21.70
CA THR A 328 11.93 4.09 21.45
C THR A 328 11.75 4.66 20.03
N GLU A 329 11.61 3.80 19.02
CA GLU A 329 11.38 4.21 17.61
C GLU A 329 10.08 5.01 17.44
N THR A 330 9.03 4.65 18.18
CA THR A 330 7.73 5.33 18.12
C THR A 330 7.82 6.73 18.72
N LEU A 331 8.56 6.88 19.83
CA LEU A 331 8.82 8.18 20.43
C LEU A 331 9.71 9.07 19.55
N GLN A 332 10.62 8.49 18.77
CA GLN A 332 11.39 9.23 17.77
C GLN A 332 10.49 9.78 16.65
N ASP A 333 9.48 9.02 16.22
CA ASP A 333 8.49 9.55 15.25
C ASP A 333 7.68 10.69 15.86
N VAL A 334 7.28 10.60 17.14
CA VAL A 334 6.59 11.68 17.87
C VAL A 334 7.47 12.94 17.92
N LEU A 335 8.74 12.80 18.31
CA LEU A 335 9.69 13.91 18.34
C LEU A 335 9.88 14.54 16.95
N PHE A 336 10.01 13.69 15.92
CA PHE A 336 10.12 14.16 14.54
C PHE A 336 8.89 14.98 14.12
N VAL A 337 7.68 14.52 14.46
CA VAL A 337 6.42 15.24 14.18
C VAL A 337 6.41 16.61 14.85
N LEU A 338 6.83 16.70 16.12
CA LEU A 338 6.91 17.98 16.83
C LEU A 338 7.94 18.92 16.21
N HIS A 339 9.12 18.43 15.81
CA HIS A 339 10.11 19.24 15.09
C HIS A 339 9.56 19.72 13.73
N LEU A 340 8.86 18.85 13.01
CA LEU A 340 8.24 19.19 11.74
C LEU A 340 7.18 20.28 11.93
N PHE A 341 6.34 20.18 12.95
CA PHE A 341 5.39 21.24 13.28
C PHE A 341 6.09 22.54 13.67
N ARG A 342 7.15 22.49 14.49
CA ARG A 342 7.92 23.68 14.91
C ARG A 342 8.54 24.39 13.71
N SER A 343 9.13 23.63 12.78
CA SER A 343 9.73 24.18 11.55
C SER A 343 8.69 24.76 10.60
N ARG A 344 7.51 24.12 10.46
CA ARG A 344 6.42 24.63 9.62
C ARG A 344 5.72 25.84 10.21
N LEU A 345 5.59 25.91 11.53
CA LEU A 345 5.05 27.06 12.23
C LEU A 345 6.01 28.26 12.14
N GLY A 346 7.32 28.00 12.09
CA GLY A 346 8.35 29.02 11.85
C GLY A 346 8.62 29.37 10.38
N SER A 347 8.07 28.64 9.41
CA SER A 347 8.29 28.92 7.99
C SER A 347 7.27 29.92 7.45
N THR A 348 7.73 30.92 6.71
CA THR A 348 6.89 31.92 6.04
C THR A 348 6.33 31.45 4.69
N GLU A 349 6.65 30.24 4.25
CA GLU A 349 6.18 29.71 2.97
C GLU A 349 4.67 29.41 2.97
N LYS A 350 4.04 29.52 1.79
CA LYS A 350 2.58 29.42 1.55
C LYS A 350 1.92 28.10 2.00
N ALA A 351 2.70 27.10 2.40
CA ALA A 351 2.22 25.79 2.86
C ALA A 351 2.23 25.62 4.40
N GLY A 352 2.61 26.65 5.17
CA GLY A 352 2.60 26.62 6.64
C GLY A 352 1.22 26.78 7.28
N PHE A 353 1.17 26.73 8.62
CA PHE A 353 -0.01 26.93 9.48
C PHE A 353 -0.56 28.37 9.45
N GLY A 354 -0.69 28.96 8.25
CA GLY A 354 -1.08 30.36 8.06
C GLY A 354 -2.56 30.63 8.34
N ARG A 355 -3.39 29.60 8.53
CA ARG A 355 -4.80 29.74 8.89
C ARG A 355 -4.96 29.59 10.41
N VAL A 356 -5.86 30.40 10.97
CA VAL A 356 -6.26 30.33 12.38
C VAL A 356 -6.68 28.92 12.77
N ARG A 357 -7.52 28.27 11.95
CA ARG A 357 -8.00 26.91 12.16
C ARG A 357 -6.86 25.88 12.28
N ASP A 358 -5.82 25.99 11.45
CA ASP A 358 -4.71 25.03 11.46
C ASP A 358 -3.88 25.19 12.75
N ARG A 359 -3.71 26.43 13.22
CA ARG A 359 -3.03 26.75 14.50
C ARG A 359 -3.85 26.28 15.71
N GLN A 360 -5.16 26.47 15.68
CA GLN A 360 -6.08 25.96 16.71
C GLN A 360 -6.08 24.43 16.78
N LEU A 361 -6.11 23.75 15.62
CA LEU A 361 -6.04 22.29 15.57
C LEU A 361 -4.69 21.78 16.08
N LEU A 362 -3.58 22.45 15.73
CA LEU A 362 -2.27 22.15 16.30
C LEU A 362 -2.26 22.36 17.83
N PHE A 363 -2.88 23.42 18.31
CA PHE A 363 -2.99 23.68 19.75
C PHE A 363 -3.79 22.58 20.48
N GLN A 364 -4.90 22.12 19.88
CA GLN A 364 -5.69 20.98 20.37
C GLN A 364 -4.85 19.70 20.41
N LEU A 365 -4.12 19.39 19.35
CA LEU A 365 -3.22 18.24 19.30
C LEU A 365 -2.15 18.27 20.39
N LEU A 366 -1.60 19.47 20.67
CA LEU A 366 -0.55 19.65 21.66
C LEU A 366 -1.08 19.49 23.08
N THR A 367 -2.15 20.21 23.42
CA THR A 367 -2.66 20.32 24.80
C THR A 367 -3.70 19.27 25.15
N GLY A 368 -4.39 18.72 24.17
CA GLY A 368 -5.51 17.79 24.35
C GLY A 368 -6.85 18.47 24.65
N ILE A 369 -6.96 19.80 24.50
CA ILE A 369 -8.23 20.48 24.72
C ILE A 369 -9.29 20.02 23.70
N ASP A 370 -10.41 19.52 24.20
CA ASP A 370 -11.54 19.05 23.40
C ASP A 370 -12.65 20.10 23.27
N GLU A 371 -13.74 19.75 22.59
CA GLU A 371 -14.91 20.62 22.42
C GLU A 371 -15.65 20.92 23.74
N ASN A 372 -15.39 20.14 24.79
CA ASN A 372 -15.97 20.32 26.13
C ASN A 372 -15.05 21.16 27.03
N ASP A 373 -14.05 21.83 26.46
CA ASP A 373 -13.05 22.62 27.19
C ASP A 373 -12.23 21.80 28.19
N SER A 374 -12.17 20.48 28.02
CA SER A 374 -11.46 19.57 28.91
C SER A 374 -10.17 19.08 28.28
N ILE A 375 -9.14 18.87 29.10
CA ILE A 375 -7.85 18.35 28.61
C ILE A 375 -7.90 16.82 28.60
N SER A 376 -7.88 16.25 27.39
CA SER A 376 -7.70 14.83 27.16
C SER A 376 -6.24 14.41 27.34
N LEU A 377 -6.05 13.17 27.78
CA LEU A 377 -4.75 12.49 27.80
C LEU A 377 -4.31 12.06 26.39
N ASP A 378 -5.14 12.21 25.37
CA ASP A 378 -4.83 11.77 24.00
C ASP A 378 -4.11 12.87 23.20
N SER A 379 -3.02 13.41 23.75
CA SER A 379 -2.31 14.58 23.23
C SER A 379 -0.80 14.45 23.29
N PHE A 380 -0.08 15.32 22.57
CA PHE A 380 1.38 15.37 22.65
C PHE A 380 1.89 15.69 24.06
N ARG A 381 1.11 16.46 24.84
CA ARG A 381 1.38 16.74 26.25
C ARG A 381 1.56 15.45 27.04
N SER A 382 0.76 14.41 26.80
CA SER A 382 0.90 13.15 27.55
C SER A 382 2.26 12.49 27.37
N PHE A 383 2.86 12.54 26.18
CA PHE A 383 4.23 12.06 25.96
C PHE A 383 5.26 12.90 26.70
N ALA A 384 5.01 14.20 26.79
CA ALA A 384 5.83 15.14 27.53
C ALA A 384 5.75 14.90 29.05
N LEU A 385 4.64 14.32 29.53
CA LEU A 385 4.41 13.97 30.93
C LEU A 385 4.76 12.53 31.28
N LEU A 386 5.11 11.68 30.30
CA LEU A 386 5.71 10.37 30.53
C LEU A 386 7.11 10.56 31.16
N SER A 387 7.14 10.94 32.44
CA SER A 387 8.36 10.92 33.26
C SER A 387 8.80 9.46 33.46
N PRO A 388 10.11 9.22 33.68
CA PRO A 388 10.74 7.90 33.68
C PRO A 388 10.47 7.11 34.97
N ASN A 389 9.23 7.06 35.44
CA ASN A 389 8.85 6.28 36.64
C ASN A 389 8.54 4.81 36.31
N GLN A 390 9.08 4.30 35.19
CA GLN A 390 9.12 2.87 34.94
C GLN A 390 10.52 2.35 35.24
N ASP A 391 10.63 1.66 36.37
CA ASP A 391 11.76 0.84 36.79
C ASP A 391 12.40 0.14 35.58
N GLY A 392 13.58 0.62 35.17
CA GLY A 392 14.45 -0.06 34.21
C GLY A 392 14.63 0.66 32.86
N ALA A 393 15.77 1.34 32.71
CA ALA A 393 16.50 1.51 31.45
C ALA A 393 15.74 2.03 30.21
N GLY A 394 14.71 2.89 30.39
CA GLY A 394 14.11 3.66 29.29
C GLY A 394 14.99 4.86 28.86
N PRO A 395 14.86 5.38 27.63
CA PRO A 395 15.66 6.51 27.14
C PRO A 395 15.19 7.85 27.73
N VAL A 396 15.61 8.14 28.95
CA VAL A 396 15.46 9.42 29.66
C VAL A 396 15.70 10.68 28.78
N PRO A 397 16.67 10.74 27.84
CA PRO A 397 16.88 11.96 27.04
C PRO A 397 15.73 12.32 26.07
N LEU A 398 14.98 11.34 25.56
CA LEU A 398 14.02 11.58 24.48
C LEU A 398 12.72 12.23 24.97
N ALA A 399 12.24 11.85 26.16
CA ALA A 399 11.06 12.48 26.77
C ALA A 399 11.33 13.97 27.08
N GLY A 400 12.54 14.28 27.55
CA GLY A 400 12.99 15.66 27.73
C GLY A 400 12.96 16.45 26.43
N GLU A 401 13.49 15.91 25.34
CA GLU A 401 13.44 16.56 24.00
C GLU A 401 12.02 16.77 23.48
N ILE A 402 11.13 15.79 23.67
CA ILE A 402 9.70 15.92 23.35
C ILE A 402 9.07 17.06 24.15
N TYR A 403 9.33 17.13 25.45
CA TYR A 403 8.85 18.22 26.31
C TYR A 403 9.38 19.58 25.85
N ARG A 404 10.66 19.66 25.48
CA ARG A 404 11.25 20.90 24.94
C ARG A 404 10.56 21.36 23.65
N CYS A 405 10.29 20.43 22.74
CA CYS A 405 9.60 20.76 21.50
C CYS A 405 8.14 21.17 21.73
N TYR A 406 7.45 20.50 22.66
CA TYR A 406 6.10 20.84 23.09
C TYR A 406 6.02 22.29 23.64
N ILE A 407 6.88 22.64 24.61
CA ILE A 407 6.90 24.00 25.18
C ILE A 407 7.28 25.05 24.13
N GLY A 408 8.26 24.75 23.26
CA GLY A 408 8.64 25.65 22.17
C GLY A 408 7.50 25.91 21.19
N LEU A 409 6.71 24.88 20.85
CA LEU A 409 5.53 25.01 19.99
C LEU A 409 4.42 25.84 20.64
N LEU A 410 4.15 25.64 21.93
CA LEU A 410 3.23 26.49 22.68
C LEU A 410 3.67 27.97 22.62
N GLY A 411 4.97 28.23 22.69
CA GLY A 411 5.51 29.59 22.61
C GLY A 411 5.27 30.23 21.26
N GLN A 412 5.48 29.49 20.17
CA GLN A 412 5.20 29.95 18.80
C GLN A 412 3.71 30.12 18.49
N LEU A 413 2.84 29.44 19.24
CA LEU A 413 1.38 29.62 19.19
C LEU A 413 0.89 30.76 20.09
N GLY A 414 1.77 31.43 20.84
CA GLY A 414 1.40 32.53 21.74
C GLY A 414 0.65 32.08 23.00
N ALA A 415 0.78 30.82 23.41
CA ALA A 415 0.05 30.21 24.52
C ALA A 415 0.62 30.57 25.90
N ALA A 416 0.57 31.87 26.22
CA ALA A 416 1.21 32.44 27.40
C ALA A 416 0.69 31.88 28.73
N ARG A 417 -0.63 31.64 28.85
CA ARG A 417 -1.25 31.15 30.09
C ARG A 417 -0.93 29.68 30.30
N THR A 418 -0.95 28.90 29.23
CA THR A 418 -0.63 27.47 29.23
C THR A 418 0.82 27.28 29.64
N ILE A 419 1.76 28.04 29.07
CA ILE A 419 3.19 28.00 29.44
C ILE A 419 3.40 28.37 30.91
N TRP A 420 2.72 29.41 31.40
CA TRP A 420 2.77 29.81 32.81
C TRP A 420 2.33 28.68 33.75
N LYS A 421 1.25 27.99 33.41
CA LYS A 421 0.76 26.87 34.23
C LYS A 421 1.70 25.67 34.16
N GLU A 422 2.21 25.33 32.98
CA GLU A 422 3.15 24.22 32.78
C GLU A 422 4.46 24.42 33.55
N TRP A 423 4.97 25.66 33.63
CA TRP A 423 6.14 25.98 34.46
C TRP A 423 5.89 25.69 35.94
N ARG A 424 4.74 26.10 36.47
CA ARG A 424 4.37 25.85 37.88
C ARG A 424 4.17 24.36 38.14
N LEU A 425 3.58 23.63 37.21
CA LEU A 425 3.44 22.18 37.31
C LEU A 425 4.79 21.47 37.24
N ALA A 426 5.73 21.95 36.42
CA ALA A 426 7.07 21.39 36.31
C ALA A 426 7.92 21.66 37.58
N THR A 427 7.88 22.88 38.11
CA THR A 427 8.64 23.29 39.31
C THR A 427 8.06 22.75 40.62
N SER A 428 6.79 22.36 40.65
CA SER A 428 6.14 21.76 41.83
C SER A 428 6.38 20.24 41.94
N ARG A 429 7.07 19.61 40.98
CA ARG A 429 7.38 18.17 41.03
C ARG A 429 8.57 17.92 41.96
N PRO A 430 8.44 17.03 42.96
CA PRO A 430 9.56 16.68 43.83
C PRO A 430 10.62 15.91 43.04
N ASP A 431 11.79 16.52 42.85
CA ASP A 431 13.13 15.98 42.53
C ASP A 431 13.25 14.61 41.81
N ASP A 432 12.36 14.31 40.86
CA ASP A 432 12.40 13.14 39.97
C ASP A 432 13.38 13.41 38.80
N GLY A 433 14.66 13.58 39.14
CA GLY A 433 15.90 13.32 38.38
C GLY A 433 16.01 13.37 36.84
N ALA A 434 15.15 14.02 36.04
CA ALA A 434 15.13 13.77 34.58
C ALA A 434 15.23 14.97 33.63
N LEU A 435 15.17 16.21 34.11
CA LEU A 435 15.45 17.39 33.29
C LEU A 435 16.48 18.23 34.03
N GLU A 436 17.72 18.29 33.52
CA GLU A 436 18.72 19.22 34.03
C GLU A 436 18.08 20.60 34.16
N ASP A 437 18.03 21.13 35.38
CA ASP A 437 17.25 22.33 35.76
C ASP A 437 17.52 23.49 34.78
N GLY A 438 18.79 23.68 34.40
CA GLY A 438 19.19 24.68 33.41
C GLY A 438 18.65 24.47 31.99
N ALA A 439 18.43 23.22 31.55
CA ALA A 439 17.91 22.94 30.21
C ALA A 439 16.38 23.13 30.12
N LEU A 440 15.66 22.92 31.22
CA LEU A 440 14.24 23.26 31.33
C LEU A 440 14.06 24.78 31.26
N GLU A 441 14.82 25.52 32.06
CA GLU A 441 14.82 26.98 32.07
C GLU A 441 15.13 27.60 30.69
N MET A 442 16.12 27.04 29.98
CA MET A 442 16.46 27.47 28.61
C MET A 442 15.27 27.31 27.66
N THR A 443 14.53 26.21 27.80
CA THR A 443 13.35 25.90 26.98
C THR A 443 12.24 26.90 27.22
N PHE A 444 11.93 27.19 28.49
CA PHE A 444 10.92 28.19 28.83
C PHE A 444 11.34 29.57 28.35
N ARG A 445 12.60 29.96 28.53
CA ARG A 445 13.12 31.22 27.98
C ARG A 445 12.88 31.35 26.47
N GLU A 446 13.23 30.32 25.70
CA GLU A 446 12.99 30.31 24.25
C GLU A 446 11.50 30.49 23.92
N ALA A 447 10.63 29.77 24.62
CA ALA A 447 9.20 29.88 24.44
C ALA A 447 8.67 31.27 24.80
N LEU A 448 9.16 31.90 25.88
CA LEU A 448 8.75 33.24 26.28
C LEU A 448 9.12 34.31 25.25
N GLY A 449 10.31 34.20 24.65
CA GLY A 449 10.71 35.07 23.56
C GLY A 449 9.76 34.99 22.35
N GLN A 450 9.18 33.81 22.10
CA GLN A 450 8.18 33.63 21.04
C GLN A 450 6.78 34.13 21.45
N VAL A 451 6.40 33.96 22.73
CA VAL A 451 5.12 34.46 23.26
C VAL A 451 5.01 35.97 23.08
N GLY A 452 6.04 36.74 23.45
CA GLY A 452 6.03 38.21 23.31
C GLY A 452 5.72 38.70 21.89
N ARG A 453 6.02 37.88 20.87
CA ARG A 453 5.81 38.20 19.45
C ARG A 453 4.46 37.74 18.90
N THR A 454 3.87 36.71 19.49
CA THR A 454 2.74 35.97 18.91
C THR A 454 1.46 36.05 19.74
N MET A 455 1.54 36.47 21.01
CA MET A 455 0.39 36.60 21.90
C MET A 455 -0.61 37.65 21.41
N ALA A 456 -1.91 37.40 21.62
CA ALA A 456 -2.97 38.34 21.27
C ALA A 456 -2.93 39.60 22.15
N THR A 457 -3.26 40.75 21.57
CA THR A 457 -3.20 42.06 22.25
C THR A 457 -4.39 42.32 23.18
N ALA A 458 -5.56 41.76 22.86
CA ALA A 458 -6.84 42.05 23.53
C ALA A 458 -7.13 41.20 24.79
N ASP A 459 -6.16 40.40 25.23
CA ASP A 459 -6.33 39.39 26.26
C ASP A 459 -5.99 39.96 27.64
N ASP A 460 -6.94 40.60 28.31
CA ASP A 460 -6.76 41.03 29.70
C ASP A 460 -7.17 39.92 30.67
N GLU A 461 -6.34 39.67 31.67
CA GLU A 461 -6.55 38.62 32.66
C GLU A 461 -6.90 39.25 34.00
N THR A 462 -8.03 38.85 34.59
CA THR A 462 -8.52 39.40 35.85
C THR A 462 -8.50 38.39 37.00
N ARG A 463 -8.11 37.13 36.71
CA ARG A 463 -8.09 36.05 37.70
C ARG A 463 -6.64 35.65 38.05
N PRO A 464 -6.31 35.55 39.35
CA PRO A 464 -4.93 35.29 39.79
C PRO A 464 -4.48 33.84 39.67
N ASP A 465 -5.41 32.88 39.64
CA ASP A 465 -5.13 31.45 39.43
C ASP A 465 -6.21 30.82 38.55
N LEU A 466 -5.77 30.16 37.49
CA LEU A 466 -6.61 29.41 36.57
C LEU A 466 -6.13 27.95 36.55
N SER A 467 -7.07 27.05 36.37
CA SER A 467 -6.77 25.65 36.06
C SER A 467 -6.07 25.52 34.70
N LEU A 468 -5.43 24.38 34.43
CA LEU A 468 -4.70 24.21 33.17
C LEU A 468 -5.65 24.19 31.97
N ASP A 469 -6.81 23.57 32.12
CA ASP A 469 -7.92 23.55 31.17
C ASP A 469 -8.43 24.97 30.88
N GLU A 470 -8.64 25.80 31.91
CA GLU A 470 -9.01 27.20 31.69
C GLU A 470 -7.92 28.01 30.99
N CYS A 471 -6.64 27.79 31.32
CA CYS A 471 -5.51 28.42 30.62
C CYS A 471 -5.48 28.01 29.14
N ALA A 472 -5.57 26.71 28.86
CA ALA A 472 -5.52 26.17 27.51
C ALA A 472 -6.70 26.67 26.67
N ARG A 473 -7.91 26.72 27.25
CA ARG A 473 -9.09 27.25 26.57
C ARG A 473 -8.95 28.70 26.17
N ARG A 474 -8.48 29.53 27.09
CA ARG A 474 -8.30 30.97 26.81
C ARG A 474 -7.26 31.17 25.71
N ASP A 475 -6.15 30.43 25.77
CA ASP A 475 -5.13 30.50 24.72
C ASP A 475 -5.63 29.96 23.37
N TYR A 476 -6.48 28.92 23.36
CA TYR A 476 -7.11 28.40 22.14
C TYR A 476 -7.96 29.47 21.42
N HIS A 477 -8.78 30.22 22.15
CA HIS A 477 -9.57 31.31 21.58
C HIS A 477 -8.71 32.54 21.26
N ALA A 478 -7.65 32.81 22.03
CA ALA A 478 -6.72 33.90 21.77
C ALA A 478 -6.01 33.76 20.42
N ILE A 479 -5.81 32.54 19.90
CA ILE A 479 -5.22 32.29 18.57
C ILE A 479 -6.03 32.97 17.45
N GLU A 480 -7.35 33.12 17.60
CA GLU A 480 -8.20 33.84 16.63
C GLU A 480 -7.90 35.34 16.59
N MET A 481 -7.50 35.90 17.73
CA MET A 481 -7.26 37.32 17.94
C MET A 481 -5.83 37.74 17.57
N GLN A 482 -4.99 36.82 17.11
CA GLN A 482 -3.62 37.10 16.70
C GLN A 482 -3.56 37.80 15.34
N HIS A 483 -2.84 38.92 15.27
CA HIS A 483 -2.56 39.58 13.99
C HIS A 483 -1.66 38.70 13.10
N VAL A 484 -2.15 38.37 11.90
CA VAL A 484 -1.47 37.49 10.94
C VAL A 484 -0.08 38.01 10.55
N ASP A 485 0.08 39.33 10.44
CA ASP A 485 1.35 39.96 10.08
C ASP A 485 2.37 39.92 11.22
N SER A 486 1.94 40.18 12.47
CA SER A 486 2.78 40.04 13.67
C SER A 486 3.30 38.61 13.84
N TRP A 487 2.45 37.62 13.58
CA TRP A 487 2.82 36.22 13.64
C TRP A 487 3.83 35.82 12.53
N ARG A 488 3.66 36.31 11.29
CA ARG A 488 4.61 36.04 10.20
C ARG A 488 5.97 36.69 10.41
N HIS A 489 6.00 37.90 10.99
CA HIS A 489 7.25 38.55 11.36
C HIS A 489 7.98 37.82 12.49
N ALA A 490 7.23 37.31 13.48
CA ALA A 490 7.75 36.46 14.55
C ALA A 490 8.43 35.17 14.03
N ALA A 491 7.82 34.54 13.02
CA ALA A 491 8.32 33.33 12.37
C ALA A 491 9.64 33.57 11.60
N SER A 492 9.82 34.75 11.00
CA SER A 492 10.99 35.10 10.17
C SER A 492 12.21 35.63 10.94
N GLY A 493 12.04 36.03 12.21
CA GLY A 493 13.03 36.80 12.96
C GLY A 493 13.90 35.96 13.90
N ALA A 494 15.15 35.67 13.50
CA ALA A 494 16.22 35.38 14.44
C ALA A 494 16.83 36.71 14.94
N SER A 495 16.54 37.11 16.17
CA SER A 495 17.20 38.22 16.88
C SER A 495 17.05 37.94 18.39
N GLU A 496 18.10 37.63 19.14
CA GLU A 496 19.18 38.46 19.74
C GLU A 496 18.80 39.25 21.02
N GLY A 497 17.51 39.37 21.34
CA GLY A 497 17.07 39.79 22.67
C GLY A 497 17.17 38.64 23.68
N ARG A 498 18.38 38.34 24.20
CA ARG A 498 18.53 37.32 25.25
C ARG A 498 17.93 37.82 26.57
N LEU A 499 16.74 37.34 26.92
CA LEU A 499 16.21 37.42 28.29
C LEU A 499 17.18 36.70 29.23
N GLU A 500 17.68 37.38 30.26
CA GLU A 500 18.53 36.73 31.27
C GLU A 500 17.73 35.69 32.06
N MET A 501 18.40 34.65 32.60
CA MET A 501 17.72 33.55 33.32
C MET A 501 16.91 34.06 34.51
N ARG A 502 17.51 34.97 35.28
CA ARG A 502 16.88 35.52 36.50
C ARG A 502 15.56 36.22 36.17
N HIS A 503 15.52 36.96 35.07
CA HIS A 503 14.28 37.59 34.59
C HIS A 503 13.21 36.57 34.21
N VAL A 504 13.56 35.40 33.65
CA VAL A 504 12.57 34.36 33.32
C VAL A 504 11.95 33.77 34.58
N GLN A 505 12.75 33.41 35.58
CA GLN A 505 12.25 32.90 36.86
C GLN A 505 11.38 33.94 37.57
N GLU A 506 11.83 35.20 37.63
CA GLU A 506 11.08 36.30 38.22
C GLU A 506 9.74 36.51 37.50
N LEU A 507 9.72 36.54 36.17
CA LEU A 507 8.49 36.70 35.39
C LEU A 507 7.51 35.54 35.60
N MET A 508 7.99 34.29 35.58
CA MET A 508 7.14 33.11 35.72
C MET A 508 6.64 32.89 37.16
N SER A 509 7.31 33.50 38.14
CA SER A 509 6.88 33.51 39.54
C SER A 509 5.69 34.45 39.81
N LEU A 510 5.43 35.40 38.91
CA LEU A 510 4.35 36.37 39.06
C LEU A 510 2.96 35.72 39.00
N PRO A 511 1.96 36.31 39.68
CA PRO A 511 0.56 36.00 39.46
C PRO A 511 0.19 36.09 37.97
N LEU A 512 -0.84 35.36 37.55
CA LEU A 512 -1.18 35.24 36.13
C LEU A 512 -1.45 36.61 35.47
N GLU A 513 -2.16 37.51 36.15
CA GLU A 513 -2.45 38.87 35.68
C GLU A 513 -1.19 39.71 35.40
N ASP A 514 -0.27 39.72 36.37
CA ASP A 514 1.02 40.42 36.26
C ASP A 514 1.91 39.78 35.18
N TRP A 515 1.88 38.45 35.08
CA TRP A 515 2.56 37.69 34.04
C TRP A 515 2.07 38.09 32.65
N ILE A 516 0.77 38.06 32.40
CA ILE A 516 0.20 38.41 31.09
C ILE A 516 0.51 39.87 30.73
N SER A 517 0.40 40.78 31.69
CA SER A 517 0.73 42.20 31.51
C SER A 517 2.19 42.42 31.12
N LYS A 518 3.13 41.69 31.76
CA LYS A 518 4.56 41.77 31.41
C LYS A 518 4.92 41.00 30.15
N ALA A 519 4.24 39.89 29.86
CA ALA A 519 4.43 39.13 28.62
C ALA A 519 4.09 39.97 27.38
N LYS A 520 3.09 40.87 27.46
CA LYS A 520 2.75 41.85 26.41
C LYS A 520 3.87 42.87 26.17
N GLN A 521 4.71 43.12 27.17
CA GLN A 521 5.81 44.10 27.13
C GLN A 521 7.16 43.48 26.75
N LEU A 522 7.21 42.16 26.55
CA LEU A 522 8.43 41.50 26.10
C LEU A 522 8.81 42.00 24.70
N PRO A 523 10.11 42.20 24.43
CA PRO A 523 10.56 42.73 23.16
C PRO A 523 10.13 41.81 22.00
N SER A 524 9.37 42.39 21.06
CA SER A 524 8.96 41.75 19.81
C SER A 524 10.14 41.58 18.86
#